data_AF-A0A4Q0PA57-F1
#
_entry.id   AF-A0A4Q0PA57-F1
#
_cell.length_a   1.000
_cell.length_b   1.000
_cell.length_c   1.000
_cell.angle_alpha   90.00
_cell.angle_beta   90.00
_cell.angle_gamma   90.00
#
_symmetry.space_group_name_H-M   'P 1'
#
loop_
_entity.id
_entity.type
_entity.pdbx_description
1 polymer ?
#
loop_
_entity_poly.entity_id
_entity_poly.type
_entity_poly.pdbx_seq_one_letter_code
_entity_poly.pdbx_strand_id
1 'polypeptide(L)'
;MGSDAFCFLYHKNSEFNIYSWVFPTVFFRLSTMETTDKNIERKVKNNDTVAVHYTGKLSNGQIFDSSVDKEPLEFQIGQGQIIPGFEKGLMDMSINEKKSVTIPEAEAYGEVREDLFQEVPKADLPPEIDPQVGMGLVAKNPDGSERQLRVAEVRNESILIDANHPLAGQDLTFDLEVVAIK
;
A
#
# COMPACT_ATOMS: atom_id res chain seq x y z
N MET A 1 -28.47 53.55 13.19
CA MET A 1 -28.45 52.39 14.12
C MET A 1 -29.80 51.72 14.04
N GLY A 2 -29.81 50.41 13.77
CA GLY A 2 -31.00 49.57 13.54
C GLY A 2 -30.99 48.98 12.12
N SER A 3 -30.14 48.01 11.79
CA SER A 3 -30.23 46.56 12.06
C SER A 3 -31.33 45.85 11.25
N ASP A 4 -30.85 45.11 10.25
CA ASP A 4 -31.26 43.75 9.86
C ASP A 4 -32.66 43.48 9.29
N ALA A 5 -32.69 43.08 8.02
CA ALA A 5 -32.90 41.67 7.63
C ALA A 5 -32.92 41.53 6.10
N PHE A 6 -31.86 40.96 5.54
CA PHE A 6 -31.84 40.38 4.21
C PHE A 6 -32.49 38.99 4.28
N CYS A 7 -33.64 38.80 3.64
CA CYS A 7 -34.21 37.47 3.37
C CYS A 7 -34.01 37.14 1.89
N PHE A 8 -33.01 36.31 1.60
CA PHE A 8 -32.90 35.63 0.30
C PHE A 8 -33.77 34.36 0.33
N LEU A 9 -34.89 34.37 -0.36
CA LEU A 9 -35.53 33.14 -0.82
C LEU A 9 -34.98 32.81 -2.20
N TYR A 10 -34.01 31.89 -2.24
CA TYR A 10 -33.62 31.19 -3.46
C TYR A 10 -34.79 30.29 -3.87
N HIS A 11 -35.38 30.58 -5.02
CA HIS A 11 -36.18 29.60 -5.75
C HIS A 11 -35.49 29.32 -7.09
N LYS A 12 -35.15 28.05 -7.28
CA LYS A 12 -34.77 27.48 -8.58
C LYS A 12 -35.88 27.79 -9.60
N ASN A 13 -35.49 28.27 -10.76
CA ASN A 13 -36.08 27.92 -12.05
C ASN A 13 -35.04 28.33 -13.11
N SER A 14 -34.36 27.37 -13.72
CA SER A 14 -34.78 26.70 -14.95
C SER A 14 -35.07 27.69 -16.07
N GLU A 15 -34.20 27.63 -17.08
CA GLU A 15 -34.41 28.16 -18.43
C GLU A 15 -34.41 29.68 -18.59
N PHE A 16 -33.21 30.26 -18.72
CA PHE A 16 -33.04 31.57 -19.35
C PHE A 16 -32.74 31.38 -20.84
N ASN A 17 -33.80 31.39 -21.63
CA ASN A 17 -33.76 31.85 -23.01
C ASN A 17 -34.46 33.21 -23.04
N ILE A 18 -33.74 34.32 -23.22
CA ILE A 18 -34.35 35.58 -23.67
C ILE A 18 -33.39 36.45 -24.49
N TYR A 19 -33.81 36.64 -25.75
CA TYR A 19 -33.97 37.91 -26.47
C TYR A 19 -32.86 38.98 -26.42
N SER A 20 -32.34 39.25 -27.63
CA SER A 20 -31.59 40.45 -27.99
C SER A 20 -32.38 41.73 -27.68
N TRP A 21 -31.84 42.55 -26.77
CA TRP A 21 -32.23 43.94 -26.58
C TRP A 21 -31.01 44.83 -26.84
N VAL A 22 -31.13 45.73 -27.82
CA VAL A 22 -30.08 46.68 -28.21
C VAL A 22 -30.18 47.90 -27.30
N PHE A 23 -29.35 47.97 -26.25
CA PHE A 23 -29.15 49.19 -25.47
C PHE A 23 -27.86 49.91 -25.92
N PRO A 24 -27.90 51.25 -26.10
CA PRO A 24 -26.75 52.01 -26.57
C PRO A 24 -25.72 52.21 -25.44
N THR A 25 -24.45 52.00 -25.81
CA THR A 25 -23.27 52.63 -25.20
C THR A 25 -23.03 52.37 -23.71
N VAL A 26 -22.89 51.09 -23.32
CA VAL A 26 -22.00 50.72 -22.21
C VAL A 26 -21.18 49.52 -22.64
N PHE A 27 -19.90 49.73 -22.94
CA PHE A 27 -18.95 48.63 -23.10
C PHE A 27 -18.66 48.05 -21.72
N PHE A 28 -19.50 47.12 -21.26
CA PHE A 28 -19.09 46.18 -20.22
C PHE A 28 -18.06 45.26 -20.86
N ARG A 29 -16.77 45.52 -20.60
CA ARG A 29 -15.71 44.54 -20.84
C ARG A 29 -15.97 43.39 -19.88
N LEU A 30 -16.71 42.38 -20.34
CA LEU A 30 -16.74 41.07 -19.72
C LEU A 30 -15.34 40.48 -19.92
N SER A 31 -14.43 40.73 -18.99
CA SER A 31 -13.25 39.87 -18.89
C SER A 31 -13.77 38.50 -18.54
N THR A 32 -13.57 37.54 -19.45
CA THR A 32 -13.65 36.13 -19.13
C THR A 32 -12.69 35.88 -17.96
N MET A 33 -13.24 35.61 -16.77
CA MET A 33 -12.45 34.95 -15.74
C MET A 33 -12.25 33.53 -16.25
N GLU A 34 -11.10 33.26 -16.85
CA GLU A 34 -10.62 31.90 -17.01
C GLU A 34 -10.43 31.36 -15.59
N THR A 35 -11.43 30.63 -15.09
CA THR A 35 -11.21 29.69 -13.99
C THR A 35 -10.20 28.69 -14.49
N THR A 36 -8.93 28.97 -14.22
CA THR A 36 -7.91 27.93 -14.21
C THR A 36 -8.24 27.04 -13.03
N ASP A 37 -9.13 26.08 -13.25
CA ASP A 37 -9.21 24.86 -12.45
C ASP A 37 -7.88 24.13 -12.65
N LYS A 38 -6.84 24.58 -11.95
CA LYS A 38 -5.77 23.70 -11.53
C LYS A 38 -6.41 22.76 -10.52
N ASN A 39 -7.06 21.73 -11.04
CA ASN A 39 -7.20 20.47 -10.33
C ASN A 39 -5.76 19.98 -10.11
N ILE A 40 -5.12 20.45 -9.04
CA ILE A 40 -3.80 19.96 -8.65
C ILE A 40 -4.06 18.54 -8.17
N GLU A 41 -3.90 17.57 -9.07
CA GLU A 41 -3.89 16.16 -8.71
C GLU A 41 -2.86 16.00 -7.60
N ARG A 42 -3.33 15.79 -6.37
CA ARG A 42 -2.48 15.53 -5.22
C ARG A 42 -1.77 14.20 -5.51
N LYS A 43 -0.46 14.26 -5.56
CA LYS A 43 0.41 13.10 -5.75
C LYS A 43 1.06 12.70 -4.44
N VAL A 44 1.31 11.41 -4.28
CA VAL A 44 2.00 10.85 -3.12
C VAL A 44 3.41 11.42 -3.02
N LYS A 45 3.76 11.92 -1.84
CA LYS A 45 5.10 12.42 -1.51
C LYS A 45 5.59 11.83 -0.19
N ASN A 46 6.88 12.02 0.06
CA ASN A 46 7.47 11.63 1.33
C ASN A 46 6.78 12.33 2.51
N ASN A 47 6.60 11.61 3.63
CA ASN A 47 5.85 12.00 4.82
C ASN A 47 4.32 12.14 4.66
N ASP A 48 3.74 11.95 3.48
CA ASP A 48 2.27 11.84 3.36
C ASP A 48 1.78 10.55 4.04
N THR A 49 0.59 10.61 4.62
CA THR A 49 -0.12 9.40 5.04
C THR A 49 -1.02 8.93 3.90
N VAL A 50 -0.82 7.70 3.44
CA VAL A 50 -1.54 7.13 2.30
C VAL A 50 -2.38 5.95 2.75
N ALA A 51 -3.53 5.78 2.10
CA ALA A 51 -4.36 4.59 2.22
C ALA A 51 -4.36 3.86 0.87
N VAL A 52 -4.01 2.58 0.86
CA VAL A 52 -3.73 1.83 -0.38
C VAL A 52 -4.42 0.46 -0.35
N HIS A 53 -5.09 0.12 -1.45
CA HIS A 53 -5.41 -1.28 -1.75
C HIS A 53 -4.27 -1.92 -2.51
N TYR A 54 -3.96 -3.17 -2.19
CA TYR A 54 -2.92 -3.91 -2.88
C TYR A 54 -3.28 -5.38 -3.09
N THR A 55 -2.63 -6.00 -4.06
CA THR A 55 -2.55 -7.45 -4.22
C THR A 55 -1.10 -7.83 -4.46
N GLY A 56 -0.53 -8.61 -3.55
CA GLY A 56 0.83 -9.14 -3.61
C GLY A 56 0.87 -10.51 -4.27
N LYS A 57 1.74 -10.65 -5.27
CA LYS A 57 1.94 -11.85 -6.07
C LYS A 57 3.39 -12.27 -6.08
N LEU A 58 3.62 -13.57 -6.09
CA LEU A 58 4.92 -14.17 -6.38
C LEU A 58 5.19 -14.16 -7.90
N SER A 59 6.44 -14.38 -8.29
CA SER A 59 6.86 -14.46 -9.70
C SER A 59 6.13 -15.53 -10.52
N ASN A 60 5.62 -16.57 -9.85
CA ASN A 60 4.79 -17.62 -10.46
C ASN A 60 3.30 -17.22 -10.63
N GLY A 61 2.92 -16.00 -10.24
CA GLY A 61 1.56 -15.48 -10.28
C GLY A 61 0.68 -15.83 -9.08
N GLN A 62 1.17 -16.63 -8.13
CA GLN A 62 0.45 -16.96 -6.89
C GLN A 62 0.27 -15.71 -6.03
N ILE A 63 -0.98 -15.41 -5.68
CA ILE A 63 -1.30 -14.35 -4.73
C ILE A 63 -0.96 -14.85 -3.32
N PHE A 64 -0.12 -14.10 -2.60
CA PHE A 64 0.21 -14.41 -1.20
C PHE A 64 -0.53 -13.51 -0.21
N ASP A 65 -0.94 -12.32 -0.63
CA ASP A 65 -1.72 -11.39 0.20
C ASP A 65 -2.53 -10.40 -0.65
N SER A 66 -3.64 -9.91 -0.12
CA SER A 66 -4.47 -8.88 -0.75
C SER A 66 -5.31 -8.13 0.29
N SER A 67 -5.50 -6.83 0.02
CA SER A 67 -6.38 -5.96 0.80
C SER A 67 -7.64 -5.52 0.04
N VAL A 68 -7.91 -6.05 -1.16
CA VAL A 68 -9.07 -5.65 -1.99
C VAL A 68 -10.41 -5.91 -1.29
N ASP A 69 -10.51 -7.00 -0.51
CA ASP A 69 -11.72 -7.37 0.24
C ASP A 69 -11.68 -6.93 1.72
N LYS A 70 -10.75 -6.04 2.09
CA LYS A 70 -10.51 -5.58 3.46
C LYS A 70 -10.45 -4.06 3.52
N GLU A 71 -10.19 -3.49 4.69
CA GLU A 71 -9.88 -2.06 4.79
C GLU A 71 -8.55 -1.73 4.08
N PRO A 72 -8.43 -0.55 3.44
CA PRO A 72 -7.17 -0.10 2.85
C PRO A 72 -6.05 -0.09 3.88
N LEU A 73 -4.84 -0.45 3.45
CA LEU A 73 -3.67 -0.36 4.30
C LEU A 73 -3.26 1.12 4.42
N GLU A 74 -3.28 1.65 5.64
CA GLU A 74 -2.88 3.03 5.93
C GLU A 74 -1.50 3.07 6.61
N PHE A 75 -0.60 3.88 6.06
CA PHE A 75 0.75 4.07 6.60
C PHE A 75 1.35 5.39 6.11
N GLN A 76 2.46 5.81 6.72
CA GLN A 76 3.18 7.02 6.34
C GLN A 76 4.40 6.70 5.47
N ILE A 77 4.53 7.38 4.33
CA ILE A 77 5.68 7.22 3.43
C ILE A 77 6.95 7.73 4.09
N GLY A 78 8.04 6.95 4.02
CA GLY A 78 9.36 7.31 4.52
C GLY A 78 9.62 6.95 5.98
N GLN A 79 8.68 6.26 6.65
CA GLN A 79 8.86 5.80 8.03
C GLN A 79 9.46 4.40 8.14
N GLY A 80 9.66 3.69 7.03
CA GLY A 80 10.21 2.33 7.03
C GLY A 80 9.29 1.32 7.71
N GLN A 81 7.99 1.62 7.73
CA GLN A 81 6.96 0.71 8.26
C GLN A 81 6.64 -0.41 7.26
N ILE A 82 6.85 -0.13 5.97
CA ILE A 82 6.61 -1.04 4.85
C ILE A 82 7.91 -1.22 4.07
N ILE A 83 8.00 -2.30 3.28
CA ILE A 83 9.17 -2.60 2.46
C ILE A 83 9.52 -1.41 1.53
N PRO A 84 10.81 -1.07 1.35
CA PRO A 84 11.22 0.13 0.60
C PRO A 84 10.69 0.18 -0.83
N GLY A 85 10.65 -0.95 -1.54
CA GLY A 85 10.18 -0.99 -2.92
C GLY A 85 8.69 -0.66 -3.05
N PHE A 86 7.89 -0.94 -2.02
CA PHE A 86 6.45 -0.65 -2.02
C PHE A 86 6.23 0.85 -1.83
N GLU A 87 6.96 1.48 -0.91
CA GLU A 87 6.93 2.94 -0.73
C GLU A 87 7.38 3.66 -2.01
N LYS A 88 8.49 3.22 -2.63
CA LYS A 88 8.96 3.77 -3.91
C LYS A 88 7.94 3.58 -5.04
N GLY A 89 7.26 2.45 -5.07
CA GLY A 89 6.23 2.14 -6.06
C GLY A 89 5.08 3.15 -6.08
N LEU A 90 4.72 3.66 -4.89
CA LEU A 90 3.64 4.62 -4.67
C LEU A 90 4.01 6.07 -4.95
N MET A 91 5.30 6.41 -4.96
CA MET A 91 5.74 7.78 -5.21
C MET A 91 5.18 8.32 -6.53
N ASP A 92 4.73 9.58 -6.49
CA ASP A 92 4.13 10.31 -7.60
C ASP A 92 2.80 9.75 -8.15
N MET A 93 2.24 8.69 -7.54
CA MET A 93 0.90 8.21 -7.86
C MET A 93 -0.17 9.20 -7.39
N SER A 94 -1.26 9.27 -8.12
CA SER A 94 -2.43 10.09 -7.82
C SER A 94 -3.54 9.28 -7.13
N ILE A 95 -4.49 9.95 -6.50
CA ILE A 95 -5.66 9.28 -5.91
C ILE A 95 -6.44 8.53 -7.02
N ASN A 96 -6.86 7.30 -6.72
CA ASN A 96 -7.48 6.31 -7.62
C ASN A 96 -6.59 5.78 -8.75
N GLU A 97 -5.30 6.13 -8.76
CA GLU A 97 -4.35 5.56 -9.72
C GLU A 97 -4.05 4.10 -9.36
N LYS A 98 -4.05 3.24 -10.38
CA LYS A 98 -3.67 1.83 -10.27
C LYS A 98 -2.34 1.60 -10.97
N LYS A 99 -1.43 0.90 -10.31
CA LYS A 99 -0.08 0.63 -10.84
C LYS A 99 0.38 -0.75 -10.42
N SER A 100 0.97 -1.49 -11.35
CA SER A 100 1.65 -2.74 -11.03
C SER A 100 3.15 -2.46 -10.94
N VAL A 101 3.78 -2.89 -9.86
CA VAL A 101 5.22 -2.74 -9.63
C VAL A 101 5.84 -4.08 -9.26
N THR A 102 6.99 -4.39 -9.85
CA THR A 102 7.80 -5.52 -9.42
C THR A 102 8.91 -4.99 -8.54
N ILE A 103 8.98 -5.52 -7.32
CA ILE A 103 9.94 -5.18 -6.29
C ILE A 103 10.97 -6.30 -6.22
N PRO A 104 12.26 -6.01 -6.47
CA PRO A 104 13.30 -7.00 -6.32
C PRO A 104 13.45 -7.42 -4.86
N GLU A 105 13.92 -8.64 -4.60
CA GLU A 105 14.10 -9.18 -3.25
C GLU A 105 14.84 -8.22 -2.29
N ALA A 106 15.88 -7.53 -2.79
CA ALA A 106 16.69 -6.57 -2.05
C ALA A 106 15.91 -5.34 -1.54
N GLU A 107 14.79 -4.99 -2.19
CA GLU A 107 13.89 -3.90 -1.79
C GLU A 107 12.59 -4.41 -1.15
N ALA A 108 12.44 -5.73 -1.01
CA ALA A 108 11.32 -6.41 -0.35
C ALA A 108 11.76 -6.95 1.02
N TYR A 109 11.89 -8.27 1.14
CA TYR A 109 12.25 -8.96 2.39
C TYR A 109 13.74 -9.34 2.47
N GLY A 110 14.54 -8.87 1.52
CA GLY A 110 15.97 -9.15 1.43
C GLY A 110 16.28 -10.50 0.78
N GLU A 111 17.57 -10.70 0.56
CA GLU A 111 18.13 -11.98 0.12
C GLU A 111 18.00 -13.04 1.21
N VAL A 112 18.03 -14.31 0.80
CA VAL A 112 18.17 -15.42 1.76
C VAL A 112 19.51 -15.28 2.47
N ARG A 113 19.45 -15.28 3.79
CA ARG A 113 20.61 -15.19 4.65
C ARG A 113 21.08 -16.57 5.08
N GLU A 114 22.26 -16.95 4.59
CA GLU A 114 22.91 -18.22 4.92
C GLU A 114 23.22 -18.34 6.44
N ASP A 115 23.46 -17.23 7.12
CA ASP A 115 23.70 -17.19 8.57
C ASP A 115 22.42 -17.41 9.42
N LEU A 116 21.25 -17.41 8.79
CA LEU A 116 19.97 -17.71 9.44
C LEU A 116 19.54 -19.18 9.26
N PHE A 117 20.36 -20.01 8.62
CA PHE A 117 20.18 -21.46 8.69
C PHE A 117 20.83 -22.02 9.95
N GLN A 118 20.10 -22.86 10.66
CA GLN A 118 20.53 -23.47 11.90
C GLN A 118 20.39 -24.98 11.83
N GLU A 119 21.47 -25.68 12.13
CA GLU A 119 21.42 -27.13 12.25
C GLU A 119 20.95 -27.51 13.65
N VAL A 120 19.87 -28.30 13.70
CA VAL A 120 19.28 -28.78 14.95
C VAL A 120 19.31 -30.30 14.97
N PRO A 121 19.94 -30.93 15.98
CA PRO A 121 19.87 -32.37 16.18
C PRO A 121 18.42 -32.83 16.33
N LYS A 122 18.06 -33.95 15.68
CA LYS A 122 16.70 -34.51 15.85
C LYS A 122 16.39 -34.91 17.29
N ALA A 123 17.42 -35.18 18.09
CA ALA A 123 17.28 -35.47 19.52
C ALA A 123 16.74 -34.29 20.35
N ASP A 124 16.91 -33.06 19.85
CA ASP A 124 16.42 -31.85 20.52
C ASP A 124 14.97 -31.50 20.13
N LEU A 125 14.42 -32.21 19.14
CA LEU A 125 13.02 -32.06 18.74
C LEU A 125 12.11 -32.87 19.68
N PRO A 126 10.89 -32.38 19.96
CA PRO A 126 9.87 -33.19 20.61
C PRO A 126 9.65 -34.52 19.87
N PRO A 127 9.51 -35.65 20.60
CA PRO A 127 9.44 -36.98 19.98
C PRO A 127 8.19 -37.19 19.11
N GLU A 128 7.19 -36.32 19.23
CA GLU A 128 5.97 -36.35 18.41
C GLU A 128 6.15 -35.71 17.04
N ILE A 129 7.23 -34.97 16.82
CA ILE A 129 7.49 -34.27 15.56
C ILE A 129 8.32 -35.17 14.64
N ASP A 130 7.74 -35.53 13.50
CA ASP A 130 8.45 -36.14 12.37
C ASP A 130 8.81 -35.06 11.34
N PRO A 131 10.07 -34.57 11.30
CA PRO A 131 10.41 -33.41 10.49
C PRO A 131 10.40 -33.71 9.00
N GLN A 132 9.70 -32.86 8.24
CA GLN A 132 9.63 -32.91 6.78
C GLN A 132 10.08 -31.59 6.18
N VAL A 133 10.72 -31.62 5.01
CA VAL A 133 11.11 -30.42 4.28
C VAL A 133 9.88 -29.55 4.00
N GLY A 134 9.98 -28.25 4.29
CA GLY A 134 8.90 -27.28 4.19
C GLY A 134 8.00 -27.21 5.42
N MET A 135 8.13 -28.11 6.39
CA MET A 135 7.35 -28.07 7.62
C MET A 135 7.64 -26.79 8.42
N GLY A 136 6.58 -26.09 8.81
CA GLY A 136 6.67 -24.95 9.73
C GLY A 136 6.87 -25.44 11.17
N LEU A 137 7.81 -24.82 11.87
CA LEU A 137 8.09 -25.04 13.28
C LEU A 137 7.89 -23.74 14.05
N VAL A 138 7.47 -23.85 15.31
CA VAL A 138 7.40 -22.72 16.23
C VAL A 138 8.41 -22.96 17.34
N ALA A 139 9.40 -22.09 17.43
CA ALA A 139 10.36 -22.06 18.53
C ALA A 139 9.96 -20.99 19.53
N LYS A 140 10.13 -21.29 20.82
CA LYS A 140 9.91 -20.31 21.89
C LYS A 140 11.25 -19.72 22.33
N ASN A 141 11.36 -18.41 22.25
CA ASN A 141 12.54 -17.69 22.71
C ASN A 141 12.56 -17.59 24.25
N PRO A 142 13.73 -17.32 24.88
CA PRO A 142 13.85 -17.16 26.32
C PRO A 142 12.97 -16.04 26.92
N ASP A 143 12.63 -15.04 26.12
CA ASP A 143 11.73 -13.93 26.50
C ASP A 143 10.24 -14.31 26.43
N GLY A 144 9.93 -15.54 26.01
CA GLY A 144 8.57 -16.06 25.87
C GLY A 144 7.93 -15.77 24.51
N SER A 145 8.57 -15.00 23.63
CA SER A 145 8.11 -14.79 22.26
C SER A 145 8.23 -16.06 21.43
N GLU A 146 7.35 -16.19 20.43
CA GLU A 146 7.35 -17.31 19.50
C GLU A 146 7.96 -16.86 18.16
N ARG A 147 8.83 -17.70 17.60
CA ARG A 147 9.44 -17.52 16.30
C ARG A 147 9.01 -18.64 15.37
N GLN A 148 8.50 -18.27 14.21
CA GLN A 148 8.23 -19.21 13.13
C GLN A 148 9.52 -19.54 12.39
N LEU A 149 9.71 -20.82 12.13
CA LEU A 149 10.87 -21.40 11.46
C LEU A 149 10.36 -22.39 10.40
N ARG A 150 11.20 -22.74 9.42
CA ARG A 150 10.85 -23.74 8.40
C ARG A 150 11.95 -24.78 8.30
N VAL A 151 11.61 -26.05 8.14
CA VAL A 151 12.60 -27.08 7.85
C VAL A 151 13.05 -26.94 6.40
N ALA A 152 14.31 -26.57 6.17
CA ALA A 152 14.91 -26.47 4.85
C ALA A 152 15.39 -27.82 4.32
N GLU A 153 15.97 -28.63 5.21
CA GLU A 153 16.57 -29.92 4.86
C GLU A 153 16.39 -30.91 6.01
N VAL A 154 16.15 -32.18 5.69
CA VAL A 154 16.11 -33.27 6.67
C VAL A 154 17.28 -34.20 6.38
N ARG A 155 18.20 -34.34 7.35
CA ARG A 155 19.35 -35.24 7.28
C ARG A 155 19.10 -36.48 8.14
N ASN A 156 20.09 -37.36 8.25
CA ASN A 156 19.95 -38.58 9.06
C ASN A 156 19.77 -38.25 10.55
N GLU A 157 20.67 -37.48 11.13
CA GLU A 157 20.74 -37.19 12.58
C GLU A 157 20.31 -35.77 12.96
N SER A 158 20.22 -34.87 11.98
CA SER A 158 19.90 -33.46 12.16
C SER A 158 18.87 -32.97 11.13
N ILE A 159 18.37 -31.77 11.36
CA ILE A 159 17.60 -31.00 10.38
C ILE A 159 18.25 -29.63 10.20
N LEU A 160 18.16 -29.08 9.00
CA LEU A 160 18.52 -27.70 8.73
C LEU A 160 17.24 -26.87 8.81
N ILE A 161 17.24 -25.90 9.70
CA ILE A 161 16.12 -24.99 9.93
C ILE A 161 16.44 -23.64 9.29
N ASP A 162 15.53 -23.15 8.47
CA ASP A 162 15.52 -21.82 7.88
C ASP A 162 14.75 -20.86 8.79
N ALA A 163 15.48 -19.84 9.28
CA ALA A 163 14.95 -18.79 10.12
C ALA A 163 14.75 -17.45 9.40
N ASN A 164 14.87 -17.44 8.07
CA ASN A 164 14.59 -16.28 7.22
C ASN A 164 13.10 -15.94 7.18
N HIS A 165 12.79 -14.74 6.68
CA HIS A 165 11.41 -14.40 6.35
C HIS A 165 10.87 -15.33 5.25
N PRO A 166 9.61 -15.81 5.29
CA PRO A 166 9.09 -16.75 4.29
C PRO A 166 9.17 -16.28 2.83
N LEU A 167 9.17 -14.95 2.63
CA LEU A 167 9.27 -14.27 1.34
C LEU A 167 10.68 -13.72 1.03
N ALA A 168 11.69 -14.00 1.87
CA ALA A 168 13.08 -13.66 1.53
C ALA A 168 13.54 -14.46 0.31
N GLY A 169 14.41 -13.88 -0.51
CA GLY A 169 14.88 -14.52 -1.73
C GLY A 169 13.90 -14.45 -2.92
N GLN A 170 12.83 -13.68 -2.80
CA GLN A 170 11.76 -13.65 -3.79
C GLN A 170 11.48 -12.21 -4.26
N ASP A 171 11.48 -12.05 -5.58
CA ASP A 171 10.90 -10.88 -6.22
C ASP A 171 9.38 -10.90 -6.07
N LEU A 172 8.81 -9.76 -5.70
CA LEU A 172 7.39 -9.62 -5.43
C LEU A 172 6.75 -8.64 -6.40
N THR A 173 5.62 -9.03 -6.98
CA THR A 173 4.80 -8.11 -7.79
C THR A 173 3.63 -7.62 -6.97
N PHE A 174 3.43 -6.30 -6.93
CA PHE A 174 2.31 -5.67 -6.26
C PHE A 174 1.47 -4.88 -7.25
N ASP A 175 0.18 -5.20 -7.30
CA ASP A 175 -0.83 -4.33 -7.90
C ASP A 175 -1.31 -3.36 -6.82
N LEU A 176 -1.09 -2.07 -7.02
CA LEU A 176 -1.34 -0.99 -6.05
C LEU A 176 -2.45 -0.08 -6.54
N GLU A 177 -3.27 0.42 -5.61
CA GLU A 177 -4.30 1.41 -5.84
C GLU A 177 -4.34 2.41 -4.68
N VAL A 178 -4.06 3.68 -4.96
CA VAL A 178 -4.10 4.74 -3.94
C VAL A 178 -5.55 5.16 -3.71
N VAL A 179 -6.05 4.97 -2.50
CA VAL A 179 -7.42 5.32 -2.11
C VAL A 179 -7.49 6.74 -1.53
N ALA A 180 -6.48 7.15 -0.76
CA ALA A 180 -6.42 8.49 -0.17
C ALA A 180 -4.98 8.94 0.11
N ILE A 181 -4.79 10.27 0.14
CA ILE A 181 -3.55 10.95 0.55
C ILE A 181 -3.94 12.05 1.54
N LYS A 182 -3.46 11.95 2.79
CA LYS A 182 -3.79 12.85 3.90
C LYS A 182 -2.65 13.82 4.18
#